data_AF-A0A387H4D9-F1
#
_entry.id   AF-A0A387H4D9-F1
#
_cell.length_a   1.000
_cell.length_b   1.000
_cell.length_c   1.000
_cell.angle_alpha   90.00
_cell.angle_beta   90.00
_cell.angle_gamma   90.00
#
_symmetry.space_group_name_H-M   'P 1'
#
loop_
_entity.id
_entity.type
_entity.pdbx_description
1 polymer ?
#
loop_
_entity_poly.entity_id
_entity_poly.type
_entity_poly.pdbx_seq_one_letter_code
_entity_poly.pdbx_strand_id
1 'polypeptide(L)'
;MPRNGGGWHGLTELEESVLDILGAVMTDQEIAVAGSEYRAAVRDLGGEVSLLPPVGTAKPVAEEFGLTDLMAHLPAMREENSGRANCAQVGLAAVAAGQPVDNTAFTVALGDVGFGATALTGPPPADPDRLNPTYKAQFQFESFTCSRAVGDQWGGWDEIFFTAAARSDKTTGGTYRSEEFGAVVEGHTRSFRADRKLVFDGPAAEFVVILVQVWEADQSPSDWYDKLFMALEAWLKRPIWVELTLTILKGITGVGGQIIDAVETVLQIFISLKEVLRGLFQNGDDLSCERMFLFDRHALGTLHSRKDTVWEFNGDGHHSLRVKYTGDRPVFPTGALEYVTWDPGLSIWSAPVTLGWESAAPPALCSFQGKLHCMYIRPGDRAVMWSVLEDGDWRVPVQVRNGWKSDYRPALAEYWGMLHAVHVALDGFLVVSRLNGDSWTAVDRPINISSDAPCLVRAFDQLHCIYRSAFTGDPRDLYYLTYDYPSGKWLPHAKEIRSVFTNDQVGAAGQTYLDHMVVAFHDRNQNGALRLMHRSTTETEFFVEAPPGWSTADDPGLASAPDGIWMAVRGDDGRIVAVRTTKRDHYYDKHDATHEPVMPGQPALANHSGVMHPMYRR
;
A
#
# COMPACT_ATOMS: atom_id res chain seq x y z
N MET A 1 -40.64 1.07 18.51
CA MET A 1 -41.57 0.01 18.06
C MET A 1 -41.38 -1.19 18.97
N PRO A 2 -42.39 -2.03 19.27
CA PRO A 2 -42.21 -3.19 20.16
C PRO A 2 -41.53 -4.38 19.46
N ARG A 3 -40.66 -5.11 20.17
CA ARG A 3 -40.04 -6.38 19.72
C ARG A 3 -41.06 -7.53 19.85
N ASN A 4 -41.29 -8.30 18.78
CA ASN A 4 -42.13 -9.52 18.83
C ASN A 4 -41.38 -10.68 18.17
N GLY A 5 -41.30 -11.83 18.84
CA GLY A 5 -40.79 -13.07 18.23
C GLY A 5 -39.33 -13.03 17.75
N GLY A 6 -38.47 -12.20 18.35
CA GLY A 6 -37.02 -12.23 18.13
C GLY A 6 -36.43 -11.17 17.19
N GLY A 7 -37.22 -10.24 16.65
CA GLY A 7 -36.71 -9.14 15.79
C GLY A 7 -37.55 -7.87 15.85
N TRP A 8 -37.05 -6.80 15.23
CA TRP A 8 -37.77 -5.52 15.09
C TRP A 8 -38.50 -5.48 13.74
N HIS A 9 -39.83 -5.37 13.74
CA HIS A 9 -40.59 -5.35 12.48
C HIS A 9 -40.55 -3.98 11.78
N GLY A 10 -40.29 -3.99 10.46
CA GLY A 10 -40.38 -2.81 9.60
C GLY A 10 -39.15 -1.90 9.63
N LEU A 11 -38.01 -2.42 10.08
CA LEU A 11 -36.72 -1.71 10.07
C LEU A 11 -35.80 -2.27 8.99
N THR A 12 -34.87 -1.43 8.53
CA THR A 12 -33.76 -1.90 7.70
C THR A 12 -32.77 -2.71 8.53
N GLU A 13 -31.91 -3.48 7.87
CA GLU A 13 -30.84 -4.24 8.53
C GLU A 13 -29.87 -3.34 9.33
N LEU A 14 -29.64 -2.10 8.86
CA LEU A 14 -28.80 -1.12 9.54
C LEU A 14 -29.46 -0.63 10.83
N GLU A 15 -30.74 -0.27 10.77
CA GLU A 15 -31.52 0.18 11.92
C GLU A 15 -31.68 -0.94 12.95
N GLU A 16 -31.99 -2.16 12.50
CA GLU A 16 -32.06 -3.34 13.37
C GLU A 16 -30.71 -3.62 14.02
N SER A 17 -29.60 -3.52 13.29
CA SER A 17 -28.27 -3.70 13.86
C SER A 17 -27.95 -2.69 14.96
N VAL A 18 -28.32 -1.42 14.79
CA VAL A 18 -28.09 -0.38 15.79
C VAL A 18 -28.97 -0.60 17.03
N LEU A 19 -30.26 -0.88 16.83
CA LEU A 19 -31.18 -1.15 17.95
C LEU A 19 -30.85 -2.43 18.68
N ASP A 20 -30.29 -3.43 18.02
CA ASP A 20 -29.88 -4.66 18.66
C ASP A 20 -28.63 -4.50 19.53
N ILE A 21 -27.74 -3.55 19.21
CA ILE A 21 -26.62 -3.18 20.09
C ILE A 21 -27.18 -2.57 21.38
N LEU A 22 -28.10 -1.60 21.26
CA LEU A 22 -28.76 -0.99 22.43
C LEU A 22 -29.60 -2.02 23.20
N GLY A 23 -30.35 -2.86 22.49
CA GLY A 23 -31.20 -3.92 23.05
C GLY A 23 -30.45 -5.09 23.67
N ALA A 24 -29.12 -5.13 23.58
CA ALA A 24 -28.29 -6.06 24.34
C ALA A 24 -28.07 -5.59 25.78
N VAL A 25 -28.24 -4.29 26.05
CA VAL A 25 -27.85 -3.64 27.32
C VAL A 25 -28.98 -2.81 27.94
N MET A 26 -30.03 -2.53 27.17
CA MET A 26 -31.19 -1.73 27.56
C MET A 26 -32.49 -2.46 27.25
N THR A 27 -33.52 -2.16 28.04
CA THR A 27 -34.90 -2.56 27.77
C THR A 27 -35.52 -1.71 26.65
N ASP A 28 -36.55 -2.24 25.99
CA ASP A 28 -37.30 -1.51 24.96
C ASP A 28 -37.83 -0.15 25.46
N GLN A 29 -38.18 -0.06 26.75
CA GLN A 29 -38.67 1.18 27.36
C GLN A 29 -37.54 2.21 27.49
N GLU A 30 -36.36 1.82 27.94
CA GLU A 30 -35.20 2.71 28.05
C GLU A 30 -34.75 3.19 26.66
N ILE A 31 -34.76 2.32 25.66
CA ILE A 31 -34.45 2.67 24.27
C ILE A 31 -35.46 3.72 23.75
N ALA A 32 -36.74 3.55 24.05
CA ALA A 32 -37.77 4.51 23.63
C ALA A 32 -37.61 5.89 24.29
N VAL A 33 -37.18 5.94 25.55
CA VAL A 33 -36.89 7.19 26.27
C VAL A 33 -35.66 7.87 25.68
N ALA A 34 -34.53 7.17 25.60
CA ALA A 34 -33.28 7.70 25.04
C ALA A 34 -33.47 8.22 23.60
N GLY A 35 -34.17 7.46 22.76
CA GLY A 35 -34.49 7.90 21.39
C GLY A 35 -35.41 9.13 21.33
N SER A 36 -36.23 9.37 22.35
CA SER A 36 -37.09 10.57 22.43
C SER A 36 -36.32 11.80 22.91
N GLU A 37 -35.40 11.64 23.86
CA GLU A 37 -34.49 12.68 24.32
C GLU A 37 -33.52 13.10 23.22
N TYR A 38 -32.92 12.14 22.52
CA TYR A 38 -32.08 12.42 21.36
C TYR A 38 -32.83 13.24 20.30
N ARG A 39 -34.08 12.89 19.97
CA ARG A 39 -34.90 13.65 19.02
C ARG A 39 -35.26 15.06 19.51
N ALA A 40 -35.42 15.25 20.82
CA ALA A 40 -35.60 16.59 21.37
C ALA A 40 -34.33 17.42 21.14
N ALA A 41 -33.16 16.87 21.46
CA ALA A 41 -31.87 17.51 21.22
C ALA A 41 -31.65 17.85 19.73
N VAL A 42 -31.94 16.92 18.81
CA VAL A 42 -31.86 17.18 17.35
C VAL A 42 -32.73 18.36 16.93
N ARG A 43 -33.98 18.45 17.41
CA ARG A 43 -34.86 19.59 17.07
C ARG A 43 -34.37 20.89 17.69
N ASP A 44 -33.98 20.85 18.96
CA ASP A 44 -33.59 22.04 19.72
C ASP A 44 -32.27 22.63 19.20
N LEU A 45 -31.40 21.78 18.64
CA LEU A 45 -30.13 22.16 18.00
C LEU A 45 -30.25 22.32 16.47
N GLY A 46 -31.45 22.32 15.90
CA GLY A 46 -31.66 22.56 14.46
C GLY A 46 -31.03 21.52 13.53
N GLY A 47 -30.81 20.29 14.01
CA GLY A 47 -30.14 19.22 13.27
C GLY A 47 -28.66 19.04 13.62
N GLU A 48 -28.04 20.00 14.31
CA GLU A 48 -26.62 19.98 14.69
C GLU A 48 -26.39 19.27 16.02
N VAL A 49 -26.63 17.95 16.07
CA VAL A 49 -26.10 17.12 17.16
C VAL A 49 -24.68 16.73 16.75
N SER A 50 -23.68 17.20 17.49
CA SER A 50 -22.25 17.33 17.10
C SER A 50 -21.50 16.09 16.63
N LEU A 51 -22.15 14.93 16.53
CA LEU A 51 -21.51 13.62 16.33
C LEU A 51 -22.08 12.81 15.15
N LEU A 52 -23.29 13.14 14.65
CA LEU A 52 -23.87 12.49 13.47
C LEU A 52 -24.22 13.55 12.42
N PRO A 53 -24.00 13.28 11.13
CA PRO A 53 -24.23 14.25 10.06
C PRO A 53 -25.71 14.65 9.97
N PRO A 54 -26.03 15.92 9.64
CA PRO A 54 -27.39 16.43 9.53
C PRO A 54 -28.30 15.59 8.62
N VAL A 55 -27.72 14.94 7.60
CA VAL A 55 -28.47 14.14 6.63
C VAL A 55 -29.06 12.85 7.22
N GLY A 56 -28.45 12.31 8.27
CA GLY A 56 -29.01 11.20 9.05
C GLY A 56 -30.00 11.68 10.13
N THR A 57 -29.73 12.84 10.73
CA THR A 57 -30.55 13.37 11.85
C THR A 57 -31.82 14.10 11.38
N ALA A 58 -31.85 14.60 10.14
CA ALA A 58 -33.00 15.29 9.54
C ALA A 58 -34.06 14.35 8.93
N LYS A 59 -33.75 13.05 8.76
CA LYS A 59 -34.68 12.10 8.14
C LYS A 59 -35.85 11.76 9.08
N PRO A 60 -37.11 11.76 8.60
CA PRO A 60 -38.25 11.35 9.43
C PRO A 60 -38.13 9.89 9.90
N VAL A 61 -38.50 9.61 11.15
CA VAL A 61 -38.51 8.25 11.74
C VAL A 61 -39.39 7.25 10.97
N ALA A 62 -40.32 7.74 10.15
CA ALA A 62 -41.20 6.91 9.33
C ALA A 62 -40.55 6.45 8.01
N GLU A 63 -39.40 7.00 7.65
CA GLU A 63 -38.66 6.64 6.44
C GLU A 63 -37.49 5.72 6.79
N GLU A 64 -37.42 4.58 6.11
CA GLU A 64 -36.37 3.57 6.25
C GLU A 64 -34.98 4.17 5.92
N PHE A 65 -33.96 3.89 6.72
CA PHE A 65 -32.56 4.25 6.45
C PHE A 65 -31.69 3.00 6.37
N GLY A 66 -31.34 2.58 5.15
CA GLY A 66 -30.58 1.37 4.89
C GLY A 66 -29.11 1.60 4.57
N LEU A 67 -28.38 0.52 4.31
CA LEU A 67 -26.98 0.57 3.89
C LEU A 67 -26.81 1.38 2.59
N THR A 68 -27.74 1.26 1.64
CA THR A 68 -27.70 2.06 0.39
C THR A 68 -27.81 3.55 0.67
N ASP A 69 -28.67 3.96 1.61
CA ASP A 69 -28.76 5.36 2.03
C ASP A 69 -27.44 5.79 2.68
N LEU A 70 -26.92 5.03 3.64
CA LEU A 70 -25.64 5.34 4.29
C LEU A 70 -24.53 5.54 3.24
N MET A 71 -24.41 4.62 2.28
CA MET A 71 -23.42 4.70 1.20
C MET A 71 -23.61 5.93 0.30
N ALA A 72 -24.86 6.34 0.03
CA ALA A 72 -25.15 7.55 -0.73
C ALA A 72 -24.77 8.84 0.04
N HIS A 73 -24.75 8.79 1.37
CA HIS A 73 -24.41 9.92 2.24
C HIS A 73 -22.92 10.04 2.57
N LEU A 74 -22.15 8.95 2.46
CA LEU A 74 -20.70 8.97 2.72
C LEU A 74 -19.94 10.10 1.99
N PRO A 75 -20.25 10.50 0.74
CA PRO A 75 -19.61 11.65 0.09
C PRO A 75 -19.87 13.00 0.77
N ALA A 76 -21.06 13.22 1.35
CA ALA A 76 -21.38 14.45 2.07
C ALA A 76 -20.75 14.44 3.48
N MET A 77 -20.80 13.30 4.16
CA MET A 77 -20.09 13.11 5.44
C MET A 77 -18.58 13.35 5.27
N ARG A 78 -18.02 12.92 4.14
CA ARG A 78 -16.65 13.24 3.76
C ARG A 78 -16.41 14.73 3.65
N GLU A 79 -17.29 15.52 3.05
CA GLU A 79 -17.06 16.98 2.96
C GLU A 79 -16.97 17.60 4.36
N GLU A 80 -17.79 17.13 5.30
CA GLU A 80 -17.78 17.54 6.72
C GLU A 80 -16.58 17.02 7.52
N ASN A 81 -16.10 15.82 7.19
CA ASN A 81 -14.98 15.15 7.87
C ASN A 81 -13.63 15.46 7.22
N SER A 82 -13.62 15.94 5.97
CA SER A 82 -12.40 16.20 5.21
C SER A 82 -11.55 17.24 5.92
N GLY A 83 -10.34 16.85 6.30
CA GLY A 83 -9.41 17.72 7.03
C GLY A 83 -9.53 17.66 8.55
N ARG A 84 -10.37 16.79 9.12
CA ARG A 84 -10.31 16.49 10.56
C ARG A 84 -8.98 15.82 10.89
N ALA A 85 -8.19 16.49 11.71
CA ALA A 85 -6.86 16.03 12.06
C ALA A 85 -6.87 14.76 12.93
N ASN A 86 -7.98 14.41 13.59
CA ASN A 86 -8.15 13.16 14.36
C ASN A 86 -8.56 11.95 13.49
N CYS A 87 -8.45 12.06 12.17
CA CYS A 87 -8.63 10.97 11.22
C CYS A 87 -7.36 10.81 10.37
N ALA A 88 -6.76 9.61 10.38
CA ALA A 88 -5.51 9.35 9.69
C ALA A 88 -5.64 8.18 8.72
N GLN A 89 -5.57 8.47 7.43
CA GLN A 89 -5.19 7.50 6.41
C GLN A 89 -3.66 7.46 6.35
N VAL A 90 -3.06 6.32 6.68
CA VAL A 90 -1.61 6.21 6.83
C VAL A 90 -1.03 5.40 5.67
N GLY A 91 -0.21 6.05 4.85
CA GLY A 91 0.46 5.43 3.71
C GLY A 91 1.46 4.36 4.13
N LEU A 92 1.35 3.16 3.54
CA LEU A 92 2.22 2.02 3.90
C LEU A 92 3.70 2.29 3.66
N ALA A 93 4.04 3.11 2.65
CA ALA A 93 5.43 3.45 2.34
C ALA A 93 6.13 4.11 3.54
N ALA A 94 5.45 5.06 4.20
CA ALA A 94 5.98 5.77 5.36
C ALA A 94 6.18 4.82 6.55
N VAL A 95 5.17 4.01 6.86
CA VAL A 95 5.23 3.02 7.94
C VAL A 95 6.36 2.03 7.69
N ALA A 96 6.46 1.51 6.45
CA ALA A 96 7.52 0.60 6.04
C ALA A 96 8.92 1.21 6.17
N ALA A 97 9.07 2.52 5.93
CA ALA A 97 10.31 3.27 6.08
C ALA A 97 10.69 3.56 7.55
N GLY A 98 9.87 3.15 8.52
CA GLY A 98 10.17 3.37 9.93
C GLY A 98 9.35 4.49 10.58
N GLN A 99 8.59 5.26 9.80
CA GLN A 99 7.81 6.38 10.34
C GLN A 99 6.75 5.89 11.34
N PRO A 100 6.38 6.72 12.33
CA PRO A 100 5.25 6.45 13.22
C PRO A 100 3.94 6.31 12.45
N VAL A 101 3.01 5.53 13.00
CA VAL A 101 1.64 5.45 12.47
C VAL A 101 0.90 6.78 12.71
N ASP A 102 1.13 7.40 13.87
CA ASP A 102 0.49 8.65 14.24
C ASP A 102 1.46 9.81 14.09
N ASN A 103 1.03 10.86 13.39
CA ASN A 103 1.80 12.09 13.25
C ASN A 103 1.41 13.10 14.34
N THR A 104 2.23 14.15 14.51
CA THR A 104 2.01 15.17 15.54
C THR A 104 0.65 15.88 15.42
N ALA A 105 0.21 16.20 14.20
CA ALA A 105 -1.07 16.88 14.00
C ALA A 105 -2.26 16.00 14.46
N PHE A 106 -2.19 14.70 14.18
CA PHE A 106 -3.15 13.72 14.64
C PHE A 106 -3.14 13.58 16.16
N THR A 107 -1.97 13.44 16.78
CA THR A 107 -1.85 13.35 18.25
C THR A 107 -2.38 14.59 18.96
N VAL A 108 -2.16 15.78 18.41
CA VAL A 108 -2.73 17.03 18.95
C VAL A 108 -4.26 17.01 18.85
N ALA A 109 -4.79 16.66 17.67
CA ALA A 109 -6.23 16.62 17.44
C ALA A 109 -6.96 15.59 18.30
N LEU A 110 -6.31 14.46 18.61
CA LEU A 110 -6.83 13.53 19.61
C LEU A 110 -7.08 14.27 20.94
N GLY A 111 -6.14 15.11 21.39
CA GLY A 111 -6.24 15.84 22.65
C GLY A 111 -7.42 16.81 22.71
N ASP A 112 -7.83 17.33 21.56
CA ASP A 112 -8.94 18.27 21.45
C ASP A 112 -10.32 17.57 21.49
N VAL A 113 -10.40 16.32 21.01
CA VAL A 113 -11.69 15.63 20.80
C VAL A 113 -11.85 14.32 21.59
N GLY A 114 -10.78 13.77 22.14
CA GLY A 114 -10.76 12.53 22.94
C GLY A 114 -10.91 11.24 22.13
N PHE A 115 -10.98 11.31 20.79
CA PHE A 115 -11.09 10.12 19.94
C PHE A 115 -10.46 10.28 18.55
N GLY A 116 -10.15 9.16 17.90
CA GLY A 116 -9.72 9.20 16.51
C GLY A 116 -9.77 7.88 15.75
N ALA A 117 -9.73 7.99 14.43
CA ALA A 117 -9.76 6.86 13.51
C ALA A 117 -8.44 6.76 12.74
N THR A 118 -7.98 5.53 12.50
CA THR A 118 -6.77 5.28 11.72
C THR A 118 -6.96 4.11 10.78
N ALA A 119 -6.71 4.33 9.50
CA ALA A 119 -6.76 3.32 8.47
C ALA A 119 -5.36 3.16 7.87
N LEU A 120 -4.81 1.95 7.99
CA LEU A 120 -3.62 1.53 7.27
C LEU A 120 -4.10 0.59 6.18
N THR A 121 -4.05 1.06 4.94
CA THR A 121 -4.43 0.26 3.78
C THR A 121 -3.42 0.37 2.67
N GLY A 122 -3.29 -0.71 1.90
CA GLY A 122 -2.45 -0.75 0.72
C GLY A 122 -3.14 -0.15 -0.49
N PRO A 123 -2.49 -0.32 -1.66
CA PRO A 123 -3.06 0.16 -2.91
C PRO A 123 -4.35 -0.58 -3.24
N PRO A 124 -5.25 0.02 -4.03
CA PRO A 124 -6.48 -0.62 -4.46
C PRO A 124 -6.22 -1.96 -5.17
N PRO A 125 -7.09 -2.97 -4.98
CA PRO A 125 -6.96 -4.24 -5.66
C PRO A 125 -7.14 -4.06 -7.17
N ALA A 126 -6.35 -4.79 -7.97
CA ALA A 126 -6.55 -4.83 -9.42
C ALA A 126 -7.80 -5.63 -9.83
N ASP A 127 -8.25 -6.54 -8.96
CA ASP A 127 -9.46 -7.35 -9.09
C ASP A 127 -10.16 -7.37 -7.72
N PRO A 128 -11.23 -6.58 -7.52
CA PRO A 128 -11.93 -6.47 -6.24
C PRO A 128 -12.76 -7.71 -5.88
N ASP A 129 -13.05 -8.59 -6.84
CA ASP A 129 -13.86 -9.79 -6.64
C ASP A 129 -13.01 -11.04 -6.31
N ARG A 130 -11.69 -10.90 -6.40
CA ARG A 130 -10.76 -11.97 -6.04
C ARG A 130 -10.90 -12.37 -4.58
N LEU A 131 -11.00 -13.68 -4.36
CA LEU A 131 -10.90 -14.27 -3.02
C LEU A 131 -9.43 -14.41 -2.60
N ASN A 132 -9.08 -13.82 -1.46
CA ASN A 132 -7.76 -13.98 -0.86
C ASN A 132 -7.70 -15.17 0.12
N PRO A 133 -6.56 -15.87 0.21
CA PRO A 133 -6.40 -16.95 1.17
C PRO A 133 -6.35 -16.42 2.60
N THR A 134 -7.01 -17.15 3.49
CA THR A 134 -7.02 -16.88 4.94
C THR A 134 -5.62 -17.11 5.54
N TYR A 135 -5.26 -16.28 6.52
CA TYR A 135 -4.07 -16.39 7.35
C TYR A 135 -4.42 -16.13 8.82
N LYS A 136 -3.54 -16.50 9.75
CA LYS A 136 -3.72 -16.19 11.16
C LYS A 136 -3.24 -14.76 11.45
N ALA A 137 -4.14 -13.87 11.86
CA ALA A 137 -3.78 -12.54 12.34
C ALA A 137 -3.74 -12.53 13.87
N GLN A 138 -2.76 -11.82 14.44
CA GLN A 138 -2.57 -11.75 15.89
C GLN A 138 -1.97 -10.40 16.31
N PHE A 139 -2.58 -9.76 17.32
CA PHE A 139 -2.12 -8.48 17.89
C PHE A 139 -1.87 -8.59 19.39
N GLN A 140 -0.78 -7.98 19.86
CA GLN A 140 -0.41 -7.94 21.26
C GLN A 140 -0.10 -6.51 21.75
N PHE A 141 -0.60 -6.15 22.92
CA PHE A 141 -0.19 -4.93 23.64
C PHE A 141 1.03 -5.25 24.51
N GLU A 142 2.16 -4.62 24.25
CA GLU A 142 3.42 -4.96 24.95
C GLU A 142 3.66 -4.07 26.17
N SER A 143 3.49 -2.76 25.99
CA SER A 143 3.70 -1.76 27.03
C SER A 143 3.02 -0.46 26.65
N PHE A 144 2.77 0.40 27.63
CA PHE A 144 2.43 1.80 27.36
C PHE A 144 3.30 2.74 28.19
N THR A 145 3.52 3.94 27.68
CA THR A 145 4.18 5.04 28.39
C THR A 145 3.16 6.15 28.62
N CYS A 146 3.07 6.65 29.86
CA CYS A 146 2.24 7.80 30.19
C CYS A 146 3.06 9.09 30.01
N SER A 147 2.58 9.98 29.16
CA SER A 147 3.12 11.32 28.90
C SER A 147 2.33 12.42 29.61
N ARG A 148 1.07 12.15 29.98
CA ARG A 148 0.24 13.02 30.82
C ARG A 148 -0.80 12.16 31.55
N ALA A 149 -0.87 12.31 32.86
CA ALA A 149 -1.89 11.68 33.71
C ALA A 149 -3.29 12.20 33.35
N VAL A 150 -4.32 11.42 33.65
CA VAL A 150 -5.71 11.83 33.48
C VAL A 150 -6.08 12.77 34.65
N GLY A 151 -6.92 13.79 34.42
CA GLY A 151 -7.39 14.66 35.52
C GLY A 151 -6.39 15.66 36.15
N ASP A 152 -5.27 15.98 35.49
CA ASP A 152 -4.08 16.61 36.09
C ASP A 152 -4.14 18.10 36.53
N GLN A 153 -5.28 18.67 36.97
CA GLN A 153 -5.25 20.01 37.57
C GLN A 153 -4.47 20.08 38.92
N TRP A 154 -4.20 18.95 39.59
CA TRP A 154 -3.58 18.94 40.93
C TRP A 154 -2.54 17.84 41.21
N GLY A 155 -2.08 17.08 40.21
CA GLY A 155 -0.99 16.10 40.37
C GLY A 155 -1.39 14.78 41.05
N GLY A 156 -2.46 14.15 40.56
CA GLY A 156 -2.97 12.86 41.03
C GLY A 156 -2.12 11.65 40.63
N TRP A 157 -2.46 10.50 41.22
CA TRP A 157 -1.97 9.17 40.86
C TRP A 157 -3.16 8.43 40.27
N ASP A 158 -3.03 7.89 39.07
CA ASP A 158 -4.20 7.31 38.39
C ASP A 158 -4.05 5.81 38.21
N GLU A 159 -5.17 5.11 38.28
CA GLU A 159 -5.32 3.73 37.87
C GLU A 159 -5.69 3.68 36.38
N ILE A 160 -4.82 3.14 35.53
CA ILE A 160 -5.08 3.07 34.07
C ILE A 160 -5.44 1.65 33.66
N PHE A 161 -6.38 1.48 32.75
CA PHE A 161 -6.57 0.21 32.04
C PHE A 161 -7.02 0.42 30.60
N PHE A 162 -6.90 -0.64 29.80
CA PHE A 162 -7.24 -0.66 28.39
C PHE A 162 -8.36 -1.65 28.15
N THR A 163 -9.36 -1.25 27.36
CA THR A 163 -10.32 -2.17 26.76
C THR A 163 -10.17 -2.19 25.26
N ALA A 164 -10.52 -3.31 24.63
CA ALA A 164 -10.57 -3.40 23.19
C ALA A 164 -11.67 -4.33 22.71
N ALA A 165 -12.10 -4.13 21.47
CA ALA A 165 -12.96 -5.03 20.72
C ALA A 165 -12.38 -5.21 19.32
N ALA A 166 -12.15 -6.45 18.91
CA ALA A 166 -11.49 -6.74 17.64
C ALA A 166 -12.21 -7.82 16.83
N ARG A 167 -12.20 -7.66 15.51
CA ARG A 167 -12.71 -8.65 14.54
C ARG A 167 -11.92 -8.63 13.24
N SER A 168 -12.14 -9.65 12.42
CA SER A 168 -11.73 -9.66 11.01
C SER A 168 -12.93 -9.91 10.10
N ASP A 169 -12.67 -10.00 8.80
CA ASP A 169 -13.63 -10.49 7.81
C ASP A 169 -13.96 -11.99 7.95
N LYS A 170 -13.17 -12.76 8.71
CA LYS A 170 -13.35 -14.23 8.89
C LYS A 170 -13.78 -14.65 10.28
N THR A 171 -13.59 -13.80 11.29
CA THR A 171 -13.98 -14.13 12.65
C THR A 171 -14.53 -12.92 13.38
N THR A 172 -15.63 -13.16 14.08
CA THR A 172 -16.02 -12.35 15.23
C THR A 172 -14.96 -12.65 16.29
N GLY A 173 -14.02 -11.72 16.52
CA GLY A 173 -12.90 -11.96 17.44
C GLY A 173 -13.38 -11.98 18.88
N GLY A 174 -13.17 -10.90 19.62
CA GLY A 174 -13.60 -10.81 21.00
C GLY A 174 -13.37 -9.44 21.62
N THR A 175 -13.79 -9.32 22.87
CA THR A 175 -13.51 -8.18 23.72
C THR A 175 -12.30 -8.49 24.62
N TYR A 176 -11.65 -7.42 25.07
CA TYR A 176 -10.42 -7.47 25.84
C TYR A 176 -10.48 -6.43 26.97
N ARG A 177 -9.95 -6.81 28.14
CA ARG A 177 -9.65 -5.91 29.26
C ARG A 177 -8.27 -6.25 29.80
N SER A 178 -7.40 -5.25 29.91
CA SER A 178 -6.10 -5.41 30.55
C SER A 178 -6.25 -5.57 32.07
N GLU A 179 -5.15 -5.88 32.75
CA GLU A 179 -5.02 -5.53 34.16
C GLU A 179 -5.15 -4.02 34.38
N GLU A 180 -5.50 -3.64 35.60
CA GLU A 180 -5.40 -2.26 36.08
C GLU A 180 -3.95 -1.96 36.46
N PHE A 181 -3.47 -0.82 36.01
CA PHE A 181 -2.15 -0.30 36.28
C PHE A 181 -2.29 0.85 37.28
N GLY A 182 -2.12 0.56 38.57
CA GLY A 182 -2.19 1.59 39.60
C GLY A 182 -0.99 2.54 39.60
N ALA A 183 -1.20 3.72 40.19
CA ALA A 183 -0.13 4.68 40.46
C ALA A 183 0.68 5.06 39.21
N VAL A 184 0.01 5.29 38.08
CA VAL A 184 0.63 5.73 36.83
C VAL A 184 0.79 7.25 36.88
N VAL A 185 2.00 7.73 36.56
CA VAL A 185 2.31 9.16 36.46
C VAL A 185 3.14 9.40 35.20
N GLU A 186 3.30 10.67 34.82
CA GLU A 186 4.13 11.08 33.69
C GLU A 186 5.52 10.43 33.70
N GLY A 187 5.95 9.94 32.54
CA GLY A 187 7.20 9.23 32.32
C GLY A 187 7.18 7.75 32.69
N HIS A 188 6.15 7.25 33.38
CA HIS A 188 6.05 5.82 33.69
C HIS A 188 5.81 5.00 32.42
N THR A 189 6.56 3.90 32.29
CA THR A 189 6.28 2.83 31.33
C THR A 189 5.83 1.59 32.08
N ARG A 190 4.72 1.00 31.67
CA ARG A 190 4.17 -0.23 32.23
C ARG A 190 4.07 -1.29 31.14
N SER A 191 4.41 -2.52 31.47
CA SER A 191 4.30 -3.66 30.57
C SER A 191 3.06 -4.47 30.89
N PHE A 192 2.36 -4.91 29.85
CA PHE A 192 1.23 -5.83 30.01
C PHE A 192 1.75 -7.21 30.42
N ARG A 193 1.01 -7.90 31.28
CA ARG A 193 1.35 -9.27 31.67
C ARG A 193 1.34 -10.19 30.46
N ALA A 194 2.20 -11.19 30.47
CA ALA A 194 2.34 -12.15 29.37
C ALA A 194 1.04 -12.92 29.05
N ASP A 195 0.20 -13.16 30.06
CA ASP A 195 -1.12 -13.81 29.94
C ASP A 195 -2.26 -12.84 29.59
N ARG A 196 -1.98 -11.53 29.53
CA ARG A 196 -2.96 -10.46 29.30
C ARG A 196 -2.59 -9.53 28.15
N LYS A 197 -1.57 -9.85 27.35
CA LYS A 197 -1.18 -8.99 26.22
C LYS A 197 -1.88 -9.31 24.90
N LEU A 198 -2.53 -10.47 24.76
CA LEU A 198 -3.16 -10.90 23.51
C LEU A 198 -4.52 -10.21 23.32
N VAL A 199 -4.65 -9.37 22.29
CA VAL A 199 -5.84 -8.54 22.04
C VAL A 199 -6.70 -9.08 20.91
N PHE A 200 -6.06 -9.69 19.91
CA PHE A 200 -6.74 -10.37 18.82
C PHE A 200 -5.95 -11.61 18.43
N ASP A 201 -6.66 -12.72 18.24
CA ASP A 201 -6.13 -13.97 17.67
C ASP A 201 -7.23 -14.62 16.85
N GLY A 202 -7.04 -14.68 15.53
CA GLY A 202 -7.99 -15.40 14.68
C GLY A 202 -7.67 -15.33 13.20
N PRO A 203 -8.45 -16.05 12.37
CA PRO A 203 -8.29 -16.00 10.92
C PRO A 203 -8.67 -14.62 10.38
N ALA A 204 -7.99 -14.18 9.33
CA ALA A 204 -8.34 -13.02 8.51
C ALA A 204 -7.99 -13.29 7.04
N ALA A 205 -8.64 -12.62 6.10
CA ALA A 205 -8.23 -12.62 4.69
C ALA A 205 -8.08 -11.21 4.12
N GLU A 206 -9.02 -10.32 4.43
CA GLU A 206 -9.07 -8.96 3.85
C GLU A 206 -8.67 -7.90 4.87
N PHE A 207 -9.14 -7.98 6.11
CA PHE A 207 -8.88 -6.94 7.09
C PHE A 207 -9.00 -7.41 8.55
N VAL A 208 -8.48 -6.58 9.46
CA VAL A 208 -8.72 -6.61 10.90
C VAL A 208 -9.13 -5.20 11.35
N VAL A 209 -10.19 -5.11 12.16
CA VAL A 209 -10.60 -3.87 12.85
C VAL A 209 -10.39 -4.05 14.35
N ILE A 210 -9.86 -3.02 15.01
CA ILE A 210 -9.64 -2.99 16.46
C ILE A 210 -10.13 -1.64 16.99
N LEU A 211 -11.11 -1.66 17.88
CA LEU A 211 -11.47 -0.53 18.73
C LEU A 211 -10.69 -0.66 20.04
N VAL A 212 -10.03 0.41 20.49
CA VAL A 212 -9.26 0.47 21.74
C VAL A 212 -9.69 1.69 22.53
N GLN A 213 -9.87 1.53 23.83
CA GLN A 213 -10.19 2.61 24.75
C GLN A 213 -9.22 2.59 25.92
N VAL A 214 -8.82 3.78 26.37
CA VAL A 214 -7.99 4.00 27.56
C VAL A 214 -8.84 4.67 28.62
N TRP A 215 -8.83 4.11 29.81
CA TRP A 215 -9.68 4.53 30.93
C TRP A 215 -8.82 4.85 32.15
N GLU A 216 -9.24 5.87 32.88
CA GLU A 216 -8.93 6.04 34.30
C GLU A 216 -9.95 5.21 35.11
N ALA A 217 -9.46 4.35 36.00
CA ALA A 217 -10.30 3.53 36.85
C ALA A 217 -10.69 4.30 38.10
N ASP A 218 -11.99 4.42 38.32
CA ASP A 218 -12.57 4.99 39.53
C ASP A 218 -13.43 3.93 40.22
N GLN A 219 -14.59 4.32 40.75
CA GLN A 219 -15.49 3.45 41.48
C GLN A 219 -16.62 2.91 40.59
N SER A 220 -16.34 2.59 39.33
CA SER A 220 -17.36 2.02 38.45
C SER A 220 -17.80 0.62 38.91
N PRO A 221 -19.12 0.35 38.96
CA PRO A 221 -19.62 -0.97 39.33
C PRO A 221 -19.34 -2.00 38.22
N SER A 222 -19.20 -3.28 38.59
CA SER A 222 -18.99 -4.37 37.63
C SER A 222 -20.07 -4.47 36.54
N ASP A 223 -21.32 -4.10 36.87
CA ASP A 223 -22.46 -4.09 35.95
C ASP A 223 -22.26 -3.14 34.75
N TRP A 224 -21.51 -2.04 34.93
CA TRP A 224 -21.17 -1.14 33.83
C TRP A 224 -20.27 -1.83 32.80
N TYR A 225 -19.23 -2.52 33.27
CA TYR A 225 -18.31 -3.27 32.41
C TYR A 225 -19.01 -4.41 31.68
N ASP A 226 -19.86 -5.16 32.37
CA ASP A 226 -20.63 -6.25 31.77
C ASP A 226 -21.47 -5.72 30.60
N LYS A 227 -22.13 -4.58 30.78
CA LYS A 227 -22.90 -3.91 29.72
C LYS A 227 -22.02 -3.37 28.60
N LEU A 228 -20.91 -2.70 28.91
CA LEU A 228 -19.96 -2.24 27.88
C LEU A 228 -19.52 -3.40 26.99
N PHE A 229 -19.11 -4.52 27.59
CA PHE A 229 -18.69 -5.69 26.81
C PHE A 229 -19.85 -6.37 26.08
N MET A 230 -21.05 -6.41 26.64
CA MET A 230 -22.25 -6.89 25.93
C MET A 230 -22.55 -6.05 24.69
N ALA A 231 -22.46 -4.71 24.77
CA ALA A 231 -22.66 -3.81 23.63
C ALA A 231 -21.57 -4.01 22.56
N LEU A 232 -20.30 -4.08 22.96
CA LEU A 232 -19.18 -4.34 22.05
C LEU A 232 -19.31 -5.69 21.35
N GLU A 233 -19.66 -6.75 22.10
CA GLU A 233 -19.93 -8.07 21.52
C GLU A 233 -21.12 -8.06 20.56
N ALA A 234 -22.20 -7.35 20.91
CA ALA A 234 -23.38 -7.22 20.07
C ALA A 234 -23.00 -6.57 18.74
N TRP A 235 -22.16 -5.54 18.74
CA TRP A 235 -21.62 -4.96 17.50
C TRP A 235 -20.77 -5.96 16.72
N LEU A 236 -19.79 -6.60 17.36
CA LEU A 236 -18.88 -7.54 16.71
C LEU A 236 -19.64 -8.67 15.99
N LYS A 237 -20.80 -9.09 16.52
CA LYS A 237 -21.60 -10.20 15.96
C LYS A 237 -22.41 -9.82 14.73
N ARG A 238 -22.55 -8.54 14.38
CA ARG A 238 -23.40 -8.08 13.28
C ARG A 238 -22.69 -8.18 11.92
N PRO A 239 -23.26 -8.91 10.93
CA PRO A 239 -22.65 -9.05 9.60
C PRO A 239 -22.56 -7.75 8.80
N ILE A 240 -23.55 -6.88 8.91
CA ILE A 240 -23.64 -5.63 8.13
C ILE A 240 -22.37 -4.75 8.23
N TRP A 241 -21.70 -4.72 9.39
CA TRP A 241 -20.45 -3.95 9.55
C TRP A 241 -19.27 -4.56 8.78
N VAL A 242 -19.25 -5.87 8.58
CA VAL A 242 -18.26 -6.54 7.71
C VAL A 242 -18.56 -6.20 6.26
N GLU A 243 -19.82 -6.29 5.86
CA GLU A 243 -20.24 -5.99 4.49
C GLU A 243 -19.95 -4.55 4.10
N LEU A 244 -20.26 -3.60 4.99
CA LEU A 244 -19.87 -2.20 4.86
C LEU A 244 -18.36 -2.08 4.66
N THR A 245 -17.55 -2.64 5.57
CA THR A 245 -16.08 -2.55 5.51
C THR A 245 -15.52 -3.16 4.21
N LEU A 246 -16.00 -4.34 3.80
CA LEU A 246 -15.59 -4.98 2.54
C LEU A 246 -15.97 -4.15 1.32
N THR A 247 -17.17 -3.56 1.31
CA THR A 247 -17.64 -2.71 0.22
C THR A 247 -16.73 -1.49 0.04
N ILE A 248 -16.31 -0.89 1.15
CA ILE A 248 -15.39 0.25 1.16
C ILE A 248 -13.99 -0.16 0.67
N LEU A 249 -13.44 -1.26 1.20
CA LEU A 249 -12.09 -1.74 0.82
C LEU A 249 -11.99 -2.17 -0.65
N LYS A 250 -13.07 -2.73 -1.21
CA LYS A 250 -13.12 -3.16 -2.62
C LYS A 250 -13.19 -1.99 -3.62
N GLY A 251 -13.32 -0.76 -3.15
CA GLY A 251 -13.16 0.42 -3.99
C GLY A 251 -14.29 0.60 -4.99
N ILE A 252 -15.42 1.15 -4.53
CA ILE A 252 -16.27 1.94 -5.42
C ILE A 252 -15.38 3.08 -5.95
N THR A 253 -15.00 2.98 -7.22
CA THR A 253 -14.03 3.86 -7.87
C THR A 253 -14.56 5.29 -8.02
N GLY A 254 -13.72 6.29 -7.71
CA GLY A 254 -14.00 7.69 -8.08
C GLY A 254 -13.74 8.76 -7.01
N VAL A 255 -13.35 8.40 -5.79
CA VAL A 255 -13.16 9.40 -4.74
C VAL A 255 -11.86 9.10 -4.00
N GLY A 256 -10.77 9.79 -4.36
CA GLY A 256 -9.55 9.73 -3.58
C GLY A 256 -9.85 10.12 -2.13
N GLY A 257 -9.64 9.18 -1.18
CA GLY A 257 -9.80 9.41 0.27
C GLY A 257 -10.82 8.57 1.06
N GLN A 258 -11.48 7.54 0.50
CA GLN A 258 -12.75 7.03 1.08
C GLN A 258 -12.71 6.11 2.32
N ILE A 259 -11.59 5.42 2.58
CA ILE A 259 -11.61 4.34 3.59
C ILE A 259 -11.69 4.93 4.99
N ILE A 260 -10.88 5.95 5.27
CA ILE A 260 -10.84 6.59 6.59
C ILE A 260 -12.17 7.26 6.95
N ASP A 261 -12.86 7.89 6.00
CA ASP A 261 -14.15 8.56 6.23
C ASP A 261 -15.21 7.58 6.77
N ALA A 262 -15.23 6.38 6.20
CA ALA A 262 -16.19 5.37 6.61
C ALA A 262 -15.81 4.69 7.93
N VAL A 263 -14.51 4.51 8.19
CA VAL A 263 -14.02 4.05 9.50
C VAL A 263 -14.38 5.07 10.58
N GLU A 264 -14.19 6.36 10.31
CA GLU A 264 -14.63 7.44 11.21
C GLU A 264 -16.15 7.42 11.39
N THR A 265 -16.92 7.28 10.32
CA THR A 265 -18.39 7.22 10.39
C THR A 265 -18.85 6.09 11.30
N VAL A 266 -18.26 4.90 11.17
CA VAL A 266 -18.54 3.77 12.05
C VAL A 266 -18.14 4.11 13.49
N LEU A 267 -16.96 4.69 13.72
CA LEU A 267 -16.52 5.14 15.05
C LEU A 267 -17.47 6.18 15.67
N GLN A 268 -17.96 7.15 14.90
CA GLN A 268 -18.91 8.17 15.38
C GLN A 268 -20.26 7.57 15.77
N ILE A 269 -20.78 6.63 14.98
CA ILE A 269 -21.98 5.86 15.34
C ILE A 269 -21.76 5.20 16.70
N PHE A 270 -20.59 4.62 16.92
CA PHE A 270 -20.26 3.98 18.19
C PHE A 270 -20.11 4.91 19.36
N ILE A 271 -19.41 6.03 19.19
CA ILE A 271 -19.29 7.04 20.22
C ILE A 271 -20.69 7.52 20.60
N SER A 272 -21.55 7.79 19.62
CA SER A 272 -22.95 8.18 19.85
C SER A 272 -23.71 7.13 20.65
N LEU A 273 -23.56 5.85 20.32
CA LEU A 273 -24.16 4.74 21.08
C LEU A 273 -23.62 4.67 22.51
N LYS A 274 -22.31 4.79 22.68
CA LYS A 274 -21.65 4.77 23.98
C LYS A 274 -22.05 5.96 24.86
N GLU A 275 -22.24 7.14 24.29
CA GLU A 275 -22.74 8.31 25.03
C GLU A 275 -24.15 8.08 25.59
N VAL A 276 -25.03 7.40 24.83
CA VAL A 276 -26.32 6.96 25.34
C VAL A 276 -26.15 5.99 26.52
N LEU A 277 -25.21 5.03 26.42
CA LEU A 277 -24.92 4.12 27.53
C LEU A 277 -24.34 4.85 28.75
N ARG A 278 -23.43 5.80 28.55
CA ARG A 278 -22.82 6.61 29.61
C ARG A 278 -23.85 7.47 30.35
N GLY A 279 -24.82 8.03 29.65
CA GLY A 279 -25.89 8.82 30.28
C GLY A 279 -26.86 7.97 31.11
N LEU A 280 -27.06 6.71 30.75
CA LEU A 280 -28.02 5.81 31.40
C LEU A 280 -27.42 5.00 32.55
N PHE A 281 -26.13 4.69 32.48
CA PHE A 281 -25.42 3.93 33.50
C PHE A 281 -24.39 4.84 34.15
N GLN A 282 -24.44 4.98 35.48
CA GLN A 282 -23.47 5.74 36.26
C GLN A 282 -22.07 5.14 36.07
N ASN A 283 -21.37 5.63 35.06
CA ASN A 283 -19.95 5.37 34.85
C ASN A 283 -19.19 6.32 35.78
N GLY A 284 -18.42 5.74 36.71
CA GLY A 284 -17.53 6.51 37.56
C GLY A 284 -16.18 6.75 36.88
N ASP A 285 -15.81 5.92 35.90
CA ASP A 285 -14.50 5.90 35.25
C ASP A 285 -14.43 6.92 34.13
N ASP A 286 -13.37 7.73 34.11
CA ASP A 286 -13.15 8.71 33.06
C ASP A 286 -12.50 8.07 31.83
N LEU A 287 -13.19 8.17 30.68
CA LEU A 287 -12.63 7.75 29.41
C LEU A 287 -11.54 8.74 29.00
N SER A 288 -10.28 8.32 29.07
CA SER A 288 -9.18 9.15 28.59
C SER A 288 -9.21 9.32 27.08
N CYS A 289 -9.28 8.24 26.29
CA CYS A 289 -9.21 8.33 24.83
C CYS A 289 -9.76 7.07 24.16
N GLU A 290 -10.43 7.22 23.02
CA GLU A 290 -10.92 6.10 22.20
C GLU A 290 -10.37 6.12 20.78
N ARG A 291 -9.97 4.96 20.24
CA ARG A 291 -9.46 4.85 18.87
C ARG A 291 -9.98 3.64 18.13
N MET A 292 -10.30 3.82 16.85
CA MET A 292 -10.58 2.73 15.92
C MET A 292 -9.47 2.60 14.88
N PHE A 293 -8.99 1.37 14.70
CA PHE A 293 -7.98 1.01 13.72
C PHE A 293 -8.56 0.04 12.69
N LEU A 294 -8.31 0.32 11.41
CA LEU A 294 -8.54 -0.62 10.31
C LEU A 294 -7.19 -0.95 9.67
N PHE A 295 -6.89 -2.24 9.59
CA PHE A 295 -5.74 -2.78 8.86
C PHE A 295 -6.24 -3.68 7.75
N ASP A 296 -5.91 -3.36 6.51
CA ASP A 296 -6.11 -4.31 5.42
C ASP A 296 -4.99 -5.36 5.36
N ARG A 297 -5.13 -6.30 4.42
CA ARG A 297 -4.13 -7.34 4.16
C ARG A 297 -2.73 -6.78 3.87
N HIS A 298 -2.62 -5.67 3.15
CA HIS A 298 -1.33 -5.08 2.78
C HIS A 298 -0.62 -4.46 3.98
N ALA A 299 -1.38 -3.78 4.84
CA ALA A 299 -0.90 -3.25 6.11
C ALA A 299 -0.38 -4.35 7.01
N LEU A 300 -1.10 -5.47 7.14
CA LEU A 300 -0.66 -6.61 7.94
C LEU A 300 0.59 -7.28 7.37
N GLY A 301 0.78 -7.28 6.05
CA GLY A 301 2.04 -7.67 5.41
C GLY A 301 3.21 -6.78 5.79
N THR A 302 2.99 -5.46 5.83
CA THR A 302 4.00 -4.46 6.23
C THR A 302 4.33 -4.57 7.73
N LEU A 303 3.30 -4.65 8.58
CA LEU A 303 3.44 -4.80 10.03
C LEU A 303 4.13 -6.11 10.42
N HIS A 304 3.90 -7.21 9.67
CA HIS A 304 4.62 -8.47 9.88
C HIS A 304 6.14 -8.29 9.73
N SER A 305 6.59 -7.49 8.77
CA SER A 305 8.02 -7.22 8.58
C SER A 305 8.58 -6.30 9.66
N ARG A 306 7.78 -5.35 10.13
CA ARG A 306 8.18 -4.37 11.15
C ARG A 306 8.16 -4.88 12.60
N LYS A 307 7.29 -5.86 12.90
CA LYS A 307 7.01 -6.43 14.23
C LYS A 307 6.36 -5.47 15.23
N ASP A 308 6.85 -4.24 15.36
CA ASP A 308 6.46 -3.28 16.39
C ASP A 308 5.93 -1.96 15.79
N THR A 309 4.90 -1.41 16.42
CA THR A 309 4.37 -0.06 16.19
C THR A 309 3.98 0.61 17.51
N VAL A 310 3.84 1.93 17.49
CA VAL A 310 3.32 2.73 18.62
C VAL A 310 2.04 3.41 18.17
N TRP A 311 1.02 3.42 19.04
CA TRP A 311 -0.24 4.11 18.87
C TRP A 311 -0.42 5.15 19.98
N GLU A 312 -0.68 6.39 19.62
CA GLU A 312 -0.90 7.50 20.53
C GLU A 312 -2.36 7.58 20.99
N PHE A 313 -2.58 7.83 22.27
CA PHE A 313 -3.88 8.06 22.89
C PHE A 313 -3.77 9.34 23.71
N ASN A 314 -4.16 10.47 23.15
CA ASN A 314 -4.11 11.76 23.82
C ASN A 314 -5.54 12.26 23.95
N GLY A 315 -6.15 12.20 25.12
CA GLY A 315 -7.45 12.81 25.39
C GLY A 315 -7.40 13.45 26.76
N ASP A 316 -8.11 12.94 27.77
CA ASP A 316 -7.98 13.51 29.13
C ASP A 316 -6.59 13.22 29.74
N GLY A 317 -5.97 12.07 29.42
CA GLY A 317 -4.53 11.80 29.59
C GLY A 317 -3.84 11.50 28.26
N HIS A 318 -2.50 11.41 28.25
CA HIS A 318 -1.69 11.10 27.06
C HIS A 318 -0.86 9.83 27.27
N HIS A 319 -1.12 8.80 26.48
CA HIS A 319 -0.50 7.48 26.56
C HIS A 319 0.01 7.02 25.18
N SER A 320 1.23 6.51 25.12
CA SER A 320 1.81 5.90 23.92
C SER A 320 1.84 4.37 24.08
N LEU A 321 1.00 3.66 23.33
CA LEU A 321 0.84 2.20 23.42
C LEU A 321 1.72 1.48 22.38
N ARG A 322 2.65 0.64 22.84
CA ARG A 322 3.44 -0.25 21.98
C ARG A 322 2.64 -1.50 21.65
N VAL A 323 2.43 -1.74 20.36
CA VAL A 323 1.67 -2.87 19.82
C VAL A 323 2.53 -3.70 18.89
N LYS A 324 2.34 -5.02 18.94
CA LYS A 324 2.99 -5.98 18.03
C LYS A 324 1.99 -6.73 17.18
N TYR A 325 2.32 -6.89 15.90
CA TYR A 325 1.69 -7.89 15.04
C TYR A 325 2.52 -9.17 15.07
N THR A 326 1.94 -10.22 15.64
CA THR A 326 2.59 -11.53 15.82
C THR A 326 1.94 -12.63 14.98
N GLY A 327 0.99 -12.26 14.12
CA GLY A 327 0.35 -13.18 13.18
C GLY A 327 1.26 -13.61 12.03
N ASP A 328 0.73 -14.54 11.23
CA ASP A 328 1.35 -15.00 10.00
C ASP A 328 1.47 -13.85 8.99
N ARG A 329 2.47 -13.92 8.11
CA ARG A 329 2.56 -12.99 6.97
C ARG A 329 1.40 -13.32 6.01
N PRO A 330 0.55 -12.35 5.64
CA PRO A 330 -0.43 -12.54 4.58
C PRO A 330 0.24 -13.07 3.30
N VAL A 331 -0.36 -14.09 2.69
CA VAL A 331 0.17 -14.73 1.47
C VAL A 331 -0.32 -13.98 0.24
N PHE A 332 0.61 -13.45 -0.56
CA PHE A 332 0.28 -12.88 -1.86
C PHE A 332 0.55 -13.89 -2.97
N PRO A 333 -0.16 -13.81 -4.11
CA PRO A 333 0.07 -14.71 -5.22
C PRO A 333 1.49 -14.61 -5.76
N THR A 334 1.98 -15.70 -6.35
CA THR A 334 3.23 -15.68 -7.11
C THR A 334 3.16 -14.63 -8.21
N GLY A 335 4.20 -13.80 -8.32
CA GLY A 335 4.24 -12.68 -9.26
C GLY A 335 3.59 -11.40 -8.73
N ALA A 336 3.13 -11.37 -7.48
CA ALA A 336 2.74 -10.13 -6.81
C ALA A 336 3.90 -9.12 -6.80
N LEU A 337 3.63 -7.90 -7.23
CA LEU A 337 4.58 -6.81 -7.22
C LEU A 337 4.79 -6.30 -5.80
N GLU A 338 6.05 -6.10 -5.41
CA GLU A 338 6.46 -5.49 -4.15
C GLU A 338 7.50 -4.40 -4.43
N TYR A 339 7.60 -3.41 -3.57
CA TYR A 339 8.68 -2.44 -3.61
C TYR A 339 9.27 -2.19 -2.22
N VAL A 340 10.53 -1.77 -2.22
CA VAL A 340 11.27 -1.26 -1.06
C VAL A 340 11.84 0.11 -1.41
N THR A 341 12.02 0.95 -0.41
CA THR A 341 12.60 2.29 -0.55
C THR A 341 13.91 2.36 0.23
N TRP A 342 14.89 3.07 -0.33
CA TRP A 342 16.16 3.33 0.32
C TRP A 342 16.13 4.73 0.92
N ASP A 343 16.38 4.85 2.22
CA ASP A 343 16.59 6.13 2.89
C ASP A 343 18.10 6.41 2.97
N PRO A 344 18.65 7.36 2.19
CA PRO A 344 20.07 7.68 2.24
C PRO A 344 20.49 8.39 3.53
N GLY A 345 19.57 9.10 4.21
CA GLY A 345 19.85 9.80 5.46
C GLY A 345 20.04 8.84 6.62
N LEU A 346 19.29 7.74 6.63
CA LEU A 346 19.39 6.67 7.63
C LEU A 346 20.26 5.49 7.18
N SER A 347 20.58 5.40 5.89
CA SER A 347 21.29 4.27 5.27
C SER A 347 20.61 2.92 5.54
N ILE A 348 19.28 2.89 5.42
CA ILE A 348 18.46 1.67 5.61
C ILE A 348 17.45 1.49 4.48
N TRP A 349 17.10 0.23 4.23
CA TRP A 349 15.97 -0.13 3.39
C TRP A 349 14.69 -0.22 4.21
N SER A 350 13.58 0.24 3.64
CA SER A 350 12.26 0.02 4.21
C SER A 350 11.90 -1.46 4.27
N ALA A 351 10.91 -1.81 5.09
CA ALA A 351 10.19 -3.06 4.93
C ALA A 351 9.57 -3.16 3.51
N PRO A 352 9.39 -4.36 2.95
CA PRO A 352 8.67 -4.54 1.68
C PRO A 352 7.21 -4.10 1.79
N VAL A 353 6.74 -3.35 0.79
CA VAL A 353 5.33 -3.01 0.60
C VAL A 353 4.80 -3.79 -0.60
N THR A 354 3.84 -4.68 -0.35
CA THR A 354 3.21 -5.49 -1.42
C THR A 354 2.08 -4.70 -2.08
N LEU A 355 2.06 -4.66 -3.41
CA LEU A 355 1.00 -4.03 -4.19
C LEU A 355 -0.19 -4.96 -4.46
N GLY A 356 -0.02 -6.26 -4.27
CA GLY A 356 -1.05 -7.29 -4.52
C GLY A 356 -1.41 -7.50 -6.00
N TRP A 357 -0.89 -6.67 -6.90
CA TRP A 357 -1.02 -6.83 -8.34
C TRP A 357 -0.05 -7.87 -8.86
N GLU A 358 -0.51 -8.80 -9.68
CA GLU A 358 0.34 -9.82 -10.29
C GLU A 358 0.91 -9.37 -11.63
N SER A 359 2.16 -9.73 -11.89
CA SER A 359 2.79 -9.58 -13.19
C SER A 359 3.34 -10.91 -13.72
N ALA A 360 3.12 -11.18 -15.01
CA ALA A 360 3.67 -12.33 -15.73
C ALA A 360 5.10 -12.09 -16.27
N ALA A 361 5.54 -10.83 -16.31
CA ALA A 361 6.86 -10.41 -16.73
C ALA A 361 7.42 -9.36 -15.75
N PRO A 362 8.74 -9.09 -15.71
CA PRO A 362 9.26 -8.03 -14.86
C PRO A 362 8.63 -6.67 -15.21
N PRO A 363 8.25 -5.84 -14.21
CA PRO A 363 7.63 -4.54 -14.45
C PRO A 363 8.65 -3.52 -14.96
N ALA A 364 8.15 -2.44 -15.56
CA ALA A 364 8.93 -1.25 -15.91
C ALA A 364 8.57 -0.09 -15.00
N LEU A 365 9.58 0.67 -14.57
CA LEU A 365 9.43 1.86 -13.73
C LEU A 365 10.08 3.07 -14.40
N CYS A 366 9.45 4.23 -14.31
CA CYS A 366 10.03 5.49 -14.77
C CYS A 366 9.53 6.67 -13.94
N SER A 367 10.46 7.55 -13.53
CA SER A 367 10.09 8.82 -12.91
C SER A 367 9.73 9.84 -13.99
N PHE A 368 8.58 10.48 -13.86
CA PHE A 368 8.09 11.48 -14.79
C PHE A 368 7.26 12.53 -14.04
N GLN A 369 7.56 13.81 -14.23
CA GLN A 369 6.82 14.93 -13.60
C GLN A 369 6.66 14.80 -12.08
N GLY A 370 7.70 14.31 -11.39
CA GLY A 370 7.68 14.12 -9.93
C GLY A 370 6.89 12.90 -9.43
N LYS A 371 6.33 12.10 -10.36
CA LYS A 371 5.58 10.87 -10.07
C LYS A 371 6.38 9.66 -10.50
N LEU A 372 6.08 8.49 -9.93
CA LEU A 372 6.67 7.22 -10.35
C LEU A 372 5.62 6.39 -11.10
N HIS A 373 5.89 6.08 -12.36
CA HIS A 373 5.00 5.31 -13.22
C HIS A 373 5.45 3.85 -13.27
N CYS A 374 4.50 2.92 -13.14
CA CYS A 374 4.74 1.48 -13.24
C CYS A 374 3.91 0.89 -14.38
N MET A 375 4.55 0.09 -15.24
CA MET A 375 3.87 -0.77 -16.21
C MET A 375 4.18 -2.23 -15.97
N TYR A 376 3.17 -3.09 -16.12
CA TYR A 376 3.31 -4.53 -15.88
C TYR A 376 2.34 -5.34 -16.74
N ILE A 377 2.54 -6.67 -16.79
CA ILE A 377 1.74 -7.57 -17.62
C ILE A 377 0.82 -8.40 -16.73
N ARG A 378 -0.48 -8.16 -16.77
CA ARG A 378 -1.44 -8.94 -15.97
C ARG A 378 -1.52 -10.38 -16.49
N PRO A 379 -1.25 -11.42 -15.66
CA PRO A 379 -1.18 -12.80 -16.15
C PRO A 379 -2.45 -13.33 -16.81
N GLY A 380 -3.63 -13.05 -16.24
CA GLY A 380 -4.88 -13.69 -16.67
C GLY A 380 -5.33 -13.40 -18.10
N ASP A 381 -5.07 -12.19 -18.60
CA ASP A 381 -5.49 -11.75 -19.94
C ASP A 381 -4.36 -11.13 -20.78
N ARG A 382 -3.14 -11.15 -20.22
CA ARG A 382 -1.91 -10.59 -20.79
C ARG A 382 -1.98 -9.08 -21.01
N ALA A 383 -2.88 -8.38 -20.35
CA ALA A 383 -3.07 -6.94 -20.53
C ALA A 383 -1.84 -6.16 -20.04
N VAL A 384 -1.44 -5.14 -20.81
CA VAL A 384 -0.45 -4.15 -20.36
C VAL A 384 -1.14 -3.15 -19.44
N MET A 385 -0.80 -3.23 -18.16
CA MET A 385 -1.38 -2.42 -17.09
C MET A 385 -0.45 -1.27 -16.74
N TRP A 386 -1.01 -0.19 -16.24
CA TRP A 386 -0.30 1.00 -15.79
C TRP A 386 -0.90 1.54 -14.50
N SER A 387 -0.02 1.93 -13.57
CA SER A 387 -0.36 2.68 -12.37
C SER A 387 0.68 3.77 -12.10
N VAL A 388 0.31 4.74 -11.27
CA VAL A 388 1.13 5.89 -10.88
C VAL A 388 1.15 5.98 -9.37
N LEU A 389 2.34 6.16 -8.81
CA LEU A 389 2.57 6.58 -7.44
C LEU A 389 2.65 8.11 -7.40
N GLU A 390 1.72 8.72 -6.68
CA GLU A 390 1.66 10.15 -6.43
C GLU A 390 1.21 10.40 -4.99
N ASP A 391 1.76 11.43 -4.35
CA ASP A 391 1.42 11.80 -2.97
C ASP A 391 1.55 10.66 -1.94
N GLY A 392 2.40 9.67 -2.23
CA GLY A 392 2.65 8.51 -1.36
C GLY A 392 1.76 7.29 -1.64
N ASP A 393 0.76 7.42 -2.52
CA ASP A 393 -0.21 6.36 -2.83
C ASP A 393 -0.21 5.97 -4.31
N TRP A 394 -0.43 4.68 -4.54
CA TRP A 394 -0.57 4.13 -5.88
C TRP A 394 -2.02 4.19 -6.34
N ARG A 395 -2.25 4.70 -7.56
CA ARG A 395 -3.58 4.66 -8.21
C ARG A 395 -4.00 3.21 -8.53
N VAL A 396 -5.32 3.00 -8.68
CA VAL A 396 -5.88 1.76 -9.25
C VAL A 396 -5.20 1.49 -10.60
N PRO A 397 -4.64 0.29 -10.85
CA PRO A 397 -4.09 -0.03 -12.16
C PRO A 397 -5.16 -0.01 -13.25
N VAL A 398 -4.86 0.68 -14.35
CA VAL A 398 -5.71 0.71 -15.55
C VAL A 398 -4.96 0.10 -16.72
N GLN A 399 -5.69 -0.53 -17.63
CA GLN A 399 -5.09 -0.97 -18.89
C GLN A 399 -4.72 0.27 -19.70
N VAL A 400 -3.47 0.33 -20.18
CA VAL A 400 -2.90 1.49 -20.90
C VAL A 400 -3.81 1.95 -22.04
N ARG A 401 -4.30 0.99 -22.84
CA ARG A 401 -5.40 1.15 -23.79
C ARG A 401 -6.11 -0.19 -23.94
N ASN A 402 -7.40 -0.15 -24.29
CA ASN A 402 -8.14 -1.39 -24.54
C ASN A 402 -7.47 -2.21 -25.66
N GLY A 403 -7.20 -3.48 -25.38
CA GLY A 403 -6.57 -4.41 -26.31
C GLY A 403 -5.03 -4.47 -26.28
N TRP A 404 -4.34 -3.60 -25.53
CA TRP A 404 -2.89 -3.73 -25.35
C TRP A 404 -2.56 -4.99 -24.56
N LYS A 405 -1.84 -5.93 -25.20
CA LYS A 405 -1.49 -7.23 -24.65
C LYS A 405 -0.07 -7.64 -25.03
N SER A 406 0.66 -8.25 -24.11
CA SER A 406 2.07 -8.64 -24.27
C SER A 406 2.38 -9.89 -23.45
N ASP A 407 3.32 -10.70 -23.93
CA ASP A 407 3.98 -11.75 -23.13
C ASP A 407 5.35 -11.27 -22.57
N TYR A 408 5.79 -10.09 -22.99
CA TYR A 408 7.10 -9.52 -22.69
C TYR A 408 7.01 -8.29 -21.78
N ARG A 409 8.09 -8.04 -21.05
CA ARG A 409 8.27 -6.83 -20.24
C ARG A 409 8.08 -5.57 -21.11
N PRO A 410 7.26 -4.58 -20.69
CA PRO A 410 7.18 -3.28 -21.35
C PRO A 410 8.43 -2.43 -21.07
N ALA A 411 8.62 -1.35 -21.82
CA ALA A 411 9.67 -0.36 -21.60
C ALA A 411 9.08 1.03 -21.39
N LEU A 412 9.66 1.80 -20.46
CA LEU A 412 9.29 3.18 -20.15
C LEU A 412 10.52 4.08 -20.16
N ALA A 413 10.38 5.29 -20.69
CA ALA A 413 11.40 6.34 -20.57
C ALA A 413 10.80 7.75 -20.65
N GLU A 414 11.32 8.68 -19.87
CA GLU A 414 11.09 10.11 -20.06
C GLU A 414 12.00 10.63 -21.17
N TYR A 415 11.43 11.42 -22.07
CA TYR A 415 12.17 12.12 -23.11
C TYR A 415 11.42 13.38 -23.54
N TRP A 416 12.10 14.53 -23.43
CA TRP A 416 11.58 15.86 -23.77
C TRP A 416 10.20 16.17 -23.16
N GLY A 417 10.05 15.90 -21.86
CA GLY A 417 8.83 16.21 -21.13
C GLY A 417 7.64 15.32 -21.47
N MET A 418 7.88 14.18 -22.12
CA MET A 418 6.89 13.14 -22.37
C MET A 418 7.35 11.80 -21.81
N LEU A 419 6.41 11.01 -21.28
CA LEU A 419 6.66 9.61 -20.93
C LEU A 419 6.35 8.73 -22.13
N HIS A 420 7.37 8.04 -22.64
CA HIS A 420 7.26 7.09 -23.74
C HIS A 420 7.09 5.67 -23.21
N ALA A 421 6.22 4.89 -23.84
CA ALA A 421 6.02 3.48 -23.58
C ALA A 421 6.17 2.66 -24.86
N VAL A 422 6.85 1.52 -24.75
CA VAL A 422 6.96 0.52 -25.83
C VAL A 422 6.69 -0.87 -25.28
N HIS A 423 5.95 -1.69 -26.02
CA HIS A 423 5.81 -3.12 -25.72
C HIS A 423 5.78 -3.94 -27.01
N VAL A 424 5.91 -5.26 -26.86
CA VAL A 424 5.77 -6.23 -27.95
C VAL A 424 4.36 -6.79 -27.88
N ALA A 425 3.54 -6.52 -28.89
CA ALA A 425 2.20 -7.07 -28.98
C ALA A 425 2.23 -8.59 -29.22
N LEU A 426 1.10 -9.26 -29.00
CA LEU A 426 1.00 -10.72 -29.14
C LEU A 426 1.27 -11.25 -30.58
N ASP A 427 1.20 -10.38 -31.58
CA ASP A 427 1.56 -10.66 -32.97
C ASP A 427 3.05 -10.36 -33.27
N GLY A 428 3.82 -10.03 -32.23
CA GLY A 428 5.24 -9.70 -32.28
C GLY A 428 5.54 -8.25 -32.64
N PHE A 429 4.56 -7.42 -32.98
CA PHE A 429 4.85 -6.04 -33.36
C PHE A 429 5.21 -5.16 -32.16
N LEU A 430 6.21 -4.31 -32.34
CA LEU A 430 6.52 -3.21 -31.43
C LEU A 430 5.44 -2.14 -31.53
N VAL A 431 4.80 -1.89 -30.40
CA VAL A 431 3.75 -0.89 -30.23
C VAL A 431 4.24 0.21 -29.31
N VAL A 432 4.09 1.45 -29.78
CA VAL A 432 4.57 2.65 -29.09
C VAL A 432 3.41 3.56 -28.69
N SER A 433 3.52 4.23 -27.55
CA SER A 433 2.62 5.30 -27.14
C SER A 433 3.36 6.31 -26.27
N ARG A 434 2.74 7.47 -26.08
CA ARG A 434 3.21 8.55 -25.22
C ARG A 434 2.10 8.93 -24.26
N LEU A 435 2.48 9.31 -23.05
CA LEU A 435 1.53 9.89 -22.10
C LEU A 435 1.29 11.35 -22.46
N ASN A 436 0.02 11.73 -22.62
CA ASN A 436 -0.45 13.09 -22.84
C ASN A 436 -1.46 13.45 -21.74
N GLY A 437 -1.02 14.20 -20.73
CA GLY A 437 -1.77 14.40 -19.50
C GLY A 437 -1.95 13.08 -18.75
N ASP A 438 -3.21 12.68 -18.51
CA ASP A 438 -3.56 11.41 -17.84
C ASP A 438 -3.91 10.27 -18.83
N SER A 439 -3.64 10.43 -20.13
CA SER A 439 -4.07 9.46 -21.16
C SER A 439 -2.96 9.09 -22.14
N TRP A 440 -2.99 7.85 -22.63
CA TRP A 440 -2.03 7.35 -23.61
C TRP A 440 -2.48 7.66 -25.04
N THR A 441 -1.59 8.26 -25.83
CA THR A 441 -1.85 8.61 -27.23
C THR A 441 -2.24 7.39 -28.06
N ALA A 442 -2.97 7.61 -29.16
CA ALA A 442 -3.22 6.58 -30.15
C ALA A 442 -1.89 5.97 -30.65
N VAL A 443 -1.91 4.68 -30.97
CA VAL A 443 -0.76 3.97 -31.50
C VAL A 443 -0.39 4.58 -32.84
N ASP A 444 0.82 5.12 -32.96
CA ASP A 444 1.27 5.78 -34.19
C ASP A 444 1.44 4.79 -35.36
N ARG A 445 1.75 3.51 -35.06
CA ARG A 445 1.63 2.27 -35.87
C ARG A 445 2.50 1.17 -35.26
N PRO A 446 2.26 -0.13 -35.54
CA PRO A 446 3.27 -1.16 -35.34
C PRO A 446 4.47 -0.87 -36.26
N ILE A 447 5.68 -0.79 -35.70
CA ILE A 447 6.85 -0.31 -36.47
C ILE A 447 7.68 -1.48 -37.00
N ASN A 448 7.97 -2.46 -36.14
CA ASN A 448 8.80 -3.62 -36.45
C ASN A 448 8.36 -4.82 -35.63
N ILE A 449 8.83 -6.02 -35.96
CA ILE A 449 8.54 -7.24 -35.21
C ILE A 449 9.74 -7.55 -34.31
N SER A 450 9.47 -7.87 -33.05
CA SER A 450 10.46 -8.32 -32.10
C SER A 450 10.11 -9.66 -31.48
N SER A 451 11.13 -10.45 -31.19
CA SER A 451 11.06 -11.76 -30.54
C SER A 451 11.32 -11.70 -29.03
N ASP A 452 11.57 -10.51 -28.48
CA ASP A 452 11.88 -10.30 -27.06
C ASP A 452 11.53 -8.89 -26.56
N ALA A 453 11.57 -8.67 -25.24
CA ALA A 453 11.28 -7.41 -24.58
C ALA A 453 12.15 -6.25 -25.12
N PRO A 454 11.54 -5.07 -25.41
CA PRO A 454 12.27 -3.91 -25.87
C PRO A 454 12.96 -3.18 -24.71
N CYS A 455 13.91 -2.32 -25.04
CA CYS A 455 14.54 -1.39 -24.10
C CYS A 455 14.54 0.02 -24.68
N LEU A 456 14.28 1.03 -23.84
CA LEU A 456 14.35 2.45 -24.21
C LEU A 456 15.61 3.09 -23.61
N VAL A 457 16.37 3.80 -24.45
CA VAL A 457 17.62 4.47 -24.05
C VAL A 457 17.68 5.87 -24.63
N ARG A 458 18.03 6.86 -23.80
CA ARG A 458 18.19 8.24 -24.24
C ARG A 458 19.66 8.55 -24.52
N ALA A 459 20.07 8.61 -25.78
CA ALA A 459 21.43 8.94 -26.17
C ALA A 459 21.46 9.88 -27.37
N PHE A 460 22.47 10.73 -27.47
CA PHE A 460 22.64 11.70 -28.56
C PHE A 460 21.52 12.73 -28.63
N ASP A 461 21.00 13.13 -27.47
CA ASP A 461 19.78 13.95 -27.39
C ASP A 461 18.57 13.31 -28.11
N GLN A 462 18.59 12.00 -28.33
CA GLN A 462 17.56 11.21 -28.98
C GLN A 462 17.09 10.07 -28.09
N LEU A 463 15.85 9.62 -28.30
CA LEU A 463 15.34 8.41 -27.69
C LEU A 463 15.46 7.26 -28.68
N HIS A 464 16.04 6.15 -28.23
CA HIS A 464 16.20 4.93 -29.01
C HIS A 464 15.42 3.79 -28.39
N CYS A 465 14.84 2.93 -29.23
CA CYS A 465 14.23 1.67 -28.84
C CYS A 465 15.08 0.53 -29.38
N ILE A 466 15.77 -0.19 -28.49
CA ILE A 466 16.57 -1.36 -28.81
C ILE A 466 15.68 -2.60 -28.72
N TYR A 467 15.79 -3.49 -29.69
CA TYR A 467 14.96 -4.69 -29.77
C TYR A 467 15.65 -5.78 -30.60
N ARG A 468 15.19 -7.02 -30.44
CA ARG A 468 15.64 -8.17 -31.21
C ARG A 468 14.74 -8.35 -32.43
N SER A 469 15.24 -8.25 -33.66
CA SER A 469 14.37 -8.34 -34.85
C SER A 469 13.84 -9.76 -35.05
N ALA A 470 12.58 -9.89 -35.49
CA ALA A 470 12.03 -11.18 -35.92
C ALA A 470 11.74 -11.24 -37.43
N PHE A 471 12.00 -10.16 -38.18
CA PHE A 471 11.61 -10.03 -39.61
C PHE A 471 12.79 -10.01 -40.58
N THR A 472 13.95 -9.49 -40.16
CA THR A 472 15.12 -9.26 -41.01
C THR A 472 16.34 -10.00 -40.48
N GLY A 473 16.87 -10.94 -41.27
CA GLY A 473 18.11 -11.64 -40.91
C GLY A 473 17.92 -12.74 -39.87
N ASP A 474 18.90 -12.87 -38.97
CA ASP A 474 18.88 -13.85 -37.88
C ASP A 474 18.02 -13.28 -36.74
N PRO A 475 17.02 -14.01 -36.20
CA PRO A 475 16.14 -13.50 -35.13
C PRO A 475 16.84 -13.19 -33.79
N ARG A 476 18.17 -13.30 -33.76
CA ARG A 476 19.10 -12.94 -32.69
C ARG A 476 19.78 -11.58 -32.88
N ASP A 477 19.59 -10.95 -34.02
CA ASP A 477 20.22 -9.67 -34.34
C ASP A 477 19.53 -8.54 -33.57
N LEU A 478 20.33 -7.68 -32.92
CA LEU A 478 19.80 -6.47 -32.29
C LEU A 478 19.70 -5.33 -33.28
N TYR A 479 18.59 -4.60 -33.17
CA TYR A 479 18.30 -3.41 -33.93
C TYR A 479 17.93 -2.30 -32.98
N TYR A 480 17.99 -1.06 -33.48
CA TYR A 480 17.35 0.05 -32.81
C TYR A 480 16.54 0.92 -33.76
N LEU A 481 15.50 1.52 -33.20
CA LEU A 481 14.73 2.60 -33.78
C LEU A 481 15.07 3.90 -33.07
N THR A 482 14.99 5.02 -33.77
CA THR A 482 15.21 6.36 -33.21
C THR A 482 13.92 7.16 -33.29
N TYR A 483 13.57 7.83 -32.20
CA TYR A 483 12.48 8.78 -32.15
C TYR A 483 12.99 10.16 -32.58
N ASP A 484 12.31 10.73 -33.58
CA ASP A 484 12.62 12.04 -34.13
C ASP A 484 11.71 13.09 -33.47
N TYR A 485 12.26 13.80 -32.49
CA TYR A 485 11.54 14.81 -31.71
C TYR A 485 10.89 15.90 -32.60
N PRO A 486 11.60 16.51 -33.57
CA PRO A 486 11.01 17.50 -34.48
C PRO A 486 9.74 17.05 -35.22
N SER A 487 9.70 15.80 -35.72
CA SER A 487 8.50 15.29 -36.40
C SER A 487 7.48 14.64 -35.46
N GLY A 488 7.87 14.38 -34.21
CA GLY A 488 7.05 13.71 -33.20
C GLY A 488 6.79 12.24 -33.50
N LYS A 489 7.65 11.59 -34.29
CA LYS A 489 7.46 10.22 -34.81
C LYS A 489 8.71 9.36 -34.63
N TRP A 490 8.50 8.05 -34.56
CA TRP A 490 9.58 7.09 -34.70
C TRP A 490 9.98 6.96 -36.17
N LEU A 491 11.28 6.98 -36.44
CA LEU A 491 11.81 6.78 -37.79
C LEU A 491 11.53 5.34 -38.24
N PRO A 492 11.09 5.12 -39.49
CA PRO A 492 10.67 3.79 -39.96
C PRO A 492 11.85 2.83 -40.23
N HIS A 493 13.07 3.36 -40.31
CA HIS A 493 14.26 2.58 -40.66
C HIS A 493 14.97 2.10 -39.40
N ALA A 494 14.76 0.82 -39.06
CA ALA A 494 15.56 0.16 -38.07
C ALA A 494 17.02 0.08 -38.54
N LYS A 495 17.94 0.37 -37.63
CA LYS A 495 19.37 0.22 -37.86
C LYS A 495 19.84 -1.01 -37.11
N GLU A 496 20.44 -1.94 -37.84
CA GLU A 496 21.14 -3.08 -37.25
C GLU A 496 22.27 -2.56 -36.37
N ILE A 497 22.38 -3.11 -35.17
CA ILE A 497 23.57 -2.99 -34.34
C ILE A 497 24.52 -4.07 -34.84
N ARG A 498 25.52 -3.68 -35.63
CA ARG A 498 26.32 -4.66 -36.37
C ARG A 498 27.10 -5.55 -35.42
N SER A 499 27.18 -6.83 -35.78
CA SER A 499 27.98 -7.82 -35.06
C SER A 499 27.54 -8.08 -33.62
N VAL A 500 26.27 -7.78 -33.30
CA VAL A 500 25.65 -8.01 -32.00
C VAL A 500 24.59 -9.10 -32.13
N PHE A 501 25.00 -10.33 -31.79
CA PHE A 501 24.19 -11.54 -31.94
C PHE A 501 23.86 -12.09 -30.56
N THR A 502 22.61 -11.97 -30.11
CA THR A 502 22.22 -12.49 -28.80
C THR A 502 22.12 -14.02 -28.80
N ASN A 503 22.30 -14.66 -27.64
CA ASN A 503 21.86 -16.05 -27.47
C ASN A 503 20.33 -16.14 -27.65
N ASP A 504 19.83 -17.29 -28.10
CA ASP A 504 18.40 -17.60 -28.23
C ASP A 504 17.61 -17.43 -26.91
N GLN A 505 18.30 -17.40 -25.75
CA GLN A 505 17.66 -17.42 -24.42
C GLN A 505 17.74 -16.12 -23.62
N VAL A 506 18.45 -15.08 -24.08
CA VAL A 506 18.85 -13.94 -23.23
C VAL A 506 18.68 -12.62 -24.00
N GLY A 507 18.10 -11.61 -23.35
CA GLY A 507 17.80 -10.30 -23.93
C GLY A 507 18.99 -9.34 -23.97
N ALA A 508 18.70 -8.04 -24.09
CA ALA A 508 19.69 -6.97 -24.05
C ALA A 508 19.30 -5.90 -23.03
N ALA A 509 20.28 -5.36 -22.32
CA ALA A 509 20.09 -4.23 -21.42
C ALA A 509 20.70 -2.98 -22.05
N GLY A 510 19.95 -1.89 -22.06
CA GLY A 510 20.39 -0.60 -22.59
C GLY A 510 20.54 0.44 -21.49
N GLN A 511 21.56 1.30 -21.60
CA GLN A 511 21.77 2.42 -20.69
C GLN A 511 22.49 3.58 -21.38
N THR A 512 22.35 4.78 -20.81
CA THR A 512 23.05 5.99 -21.26
C THR A 512 24.27 6.27 -20.40
N TYR A 513 25.42 6.54 -21.01
CA TYR A 513 26.62 7.00 -20.31
C TYR A 513 27.43 7.99 -21.15
N LEU A 514 27.73 9.18 -20.61
CA LEU A 514 28.45 10.26 -21.33
C LEU A 514 27.86 10.54 -22.73
N ASP A 515 26.53 10.57 -22.83
CA ASP A 515 25.77 10.68 -24.09
C ASP A 515 25.94 9.49 -25.07
N HIS A 516 26.69 8.46 -24.71
CA HIS A 516 26.75 7.21 -25.47
C HIS A 516 25.51 6.35 -25.23
N MET A 517 25.06 5.68 -26.29
CA MET A 517 24.17 4.51 -26.18
C MET A 517 25.02 3.31 -25.82
N VAL A 518 24.75 2.71 -24.65
CA VAL A 518 25.45 1.52 -24.16
C VAL A 518 24.49 0.34 -24.14
N VAL A 519 24.91 -0.80 -24.69
CA VAL A 519 24.10 -2.02 -24.74
C VAL A 519 24.92 -3.20 -24.24
N ALA A 520 24.41 -3.90 -23.24
CA ALA A 520 24.94 -5.18 -22.77
C ALA A 520 24.17 -6.33 -23.40
N PHE A 521 24.90 -7.33 -23.88
CA PHE A 521 24.33 -8.49 -24.56
C PHE A 521 25.29 -9.69 -24.51
N HIS A 522 24.74 -10.87 -24.73
CA HIS A 522 25.52 -12.10 -24.94
C HIS A 522 25.94 -12.22 -26.40
N ASP A 523 27.23 -12.30 -26.70
CA ASP A 523 27.73 -12.47 -28.06
C ASP A 523 27.84 -13.94 -28.44
N ARG A 524 26.97 -14.38 -29.34
CA ARG A 524 26.99 -15.73 -29.91
C ARG A 524 28.32 -16.09 -30.57
N ASN A 525 28.98 -15.15 -31.26
CA ASN A 525 30.23 -15.44 -31.96
C ASN A 525 31.39 -15.71 -31.01
N GLN A 526 31.21 -15.38 -29.72
CA GLN A 526 32.16 -15.62 -28.66
C GLN A 526 31.62 -16.63 -27.63
N ASN A 527 30.94 -17.68 -28.10
CA ASN A 527 30.37 -18.74 -27.24
C ASN A 527 29.40 -18.22 -26.17
N GLY A 528 28.70 -17.11 -26.44
CA GLY A 528 27.77 -16.48 -25.49
C GLY A 528 28.46 -15.61 -24.44
N ALA A 529 29.71 -15.21 -24.65
CA ALA A 529 30.41 -14.26 -23.77
C ALA A 529 29.66 -12.92 -23.70
N LEU A 530 29.65 -12.32 -22.52
CA LEU A 530 28.99 -11.04 -22.30
C LEU A 530 29.84 -9.88 -22.84
N ARG A 531 29.20 -8.91 -23.52
CA ARG A 531 29.87 -7.74 -24.10
C ARG A 531 29.07 -6.48 -23.86
N LEU A 532 29.77 -5.35 -23.78
CA LEU A 532 29.18 -4.03 -23.93
C LEU A 532 29.50 -3.47 -25.30
N MET A 533 28.50 -2.92 -25.97
CA MET A 533 28.69 -2.05 -27.12
C MET A 533 28.43 -0.61 -26.68
N HIS A 534 29.36 0.27 -27.05
CA HIS A 534 29.20 1.70 -26.93
C HIS A 534 29.09 2.31 -28.32
N ARG A 535 28.16 3.23 -28.47
CA ARG A 535 28.01 4.06 -29.65
C ARG A 535 28.03 5.52 -29.26
N SER A 536 28.68 6.36 -30.06
CA SER A 536 28.58 7.81 -29.97
C SER A 536 27.95 8.41 -31.24
N THR A 537 27.67 9.72 -31.26
CA THR A 537 27.25 10.42 -32.48
C THR A 537 28.31 10.43 -33.57
N THR A 538 29.59 10.38 -33.18
CA THR A 538 30.75 10.62 -34.06
C THR A 538 31.59 9.38 -34.33
N GLU A 539 31.42 8.30 -33.57
CA GLU A 539 32.27 7.10 -33.66
C GLU A 539 31.51 5.88 -34.21
N THR A 540 32.27 5.01 -34.88
CA THR A 540 31.87 3.62 -35.12
C THR A 540 31.74 2.89 -33.78
N GLU A 541 30.81 1.94 -33.71
CA GLU A 541 30.57 1.07 -32.54
C GLU A 541 31.88 0.47 -32.04
N PHE A 542 32.13 0.55 -30.73
CA PHE A 542 33.24 -0.16 -30.09
C PHE A 542 32.72 -1.08 -28.99
N PHE A 543 33.49 -2.13 -28.70
CA PHE A 543 33.07 -3.22 -27.83
C PHE A 543 34.03 -3.37 -26.65
N VAL A 544 33.46 -3.66 -25.48
CA VAL A 544 34.19 -4.00 -24.27
C VAL A 544 33.85 -5.44 -23.88
N GLU A 545 34.86 -6.30 -23.91
CA GLU A 545 34.73 -7.71 -23.52
C GLU A 545 34.57 -7.85 -22.01
N ALA A 546 33.58 -8.61 -21.53
CA ALA A 546 33.49 -8.95 -20.11
C ALA A 546 34.76 -9.67 -19.61
N PRO A 547 35.00 -9.69 -18.28
CA PRO A 547 36.13 -10.43 -17.73
C PRO A 547 36.18 -11.90 -18.23
N PRO A 548 37.36 -12.42 -18.63
CA PRO A 548 37.48 -13.79 -19.11
C PRO A 548 36.92 -14.83 -18.14
N GLY A 549 36.21 -15.84 -18.65
CA GLY A 549 35.62 -16.91 -17.85
C GLY A 549 34.23 -16.61 -17.29
N TRP A 550 33.61 -15.50 -17.71
CA TRP A 550 32.22 -15.17 -17.38
C TRP A 550 31.28 -15.62 -18.49
N SER A 551 30.95 -16.91 -18.49
CA SER A 551 29.67 -17.36 -19.05
C SER A 551 28.59 -17.12 -18.00
N THR A 552 27.42 -16.69 -18.43
CA THR A 552 26.22 -16.70 -17.60
C THR A 552 25.02 -17.06 -18.45
N ALA A 553 24.02 -17.67 -17.83
CA ALA A 553 22.73 -17.95 -18.45
C ALA A 553 21.73 -16.80 -18.26
N ASP A 554 22.04 -15.83 -17.39
CA ASP A 554 21.13 -14.75 -17.00
C ASP A 554 21.51 -13.41 -17.65
N ASP A 555 20.50 -12.62 -18.03
CA ASP A 555 20.68 -11.28 -18.58
C ASP A 555 21.45 -10.34 -17.64
N PRO A 556 22.30 -9.44 -18.14
CA PRO A 556 22.94 -8.41 -17.33
C PRO A 556 21.95 -7.30 -16.91
N GLY A 557 22.26 -6.62 -15.80
CA GLY A 557 21.66 -5.34 -15.42
C GLY A 557 22.65 -4.19 -15.60
N LEU A 558 22.20 -3.02 -16.06
CA LEU A 558 23.07 -1.85 -16.30
C LEU A 558 22.65 -0.62 -15.50
N ALA A 559 23.65 0.09 -14.97
CA ALA A 559 23.49 1.43 -14.39
C ALA A 559 24.68 2.31 -14.74
N SER A 560 24.45 3.61 -14.96
CA SER A 560 25.52 4.59 -15.14
C SER A 560 25.73 5.40 -13.87
N ALA A 561 26.99 5.73 -13.60
CA ALA A 561 27.43 6.65 -12.55
C ALA A 561 28.47 7.64 -13.09
N PRO A 562 28.80 8.71 -12.33
CA PRO A 562 29.84 9.66 -12.74
C PRO A 562 31.21 9.01 -13.00
N ASP A 563 31.47 7.84 -12.43
CA ASP A 563 32.74 7.12 -12.50
C ASP A 563 32.78 6.02 -13.58
N GLY A 564 31.65 5.72 -14.24
CA GLY A 564 31.62 4.66 -15.25
C GLY A 564 30.23 4.09 -15.56
N ILE A 565 30.19 3.15 -16.51
CA ILE A 565 29.07 2.22 -16.64
C ILE A 565 29.34 1.02 -15.73
N TRP A 566 28.29 0.61 -15.03
CA TRP A 566 28.29 -0.56 -14.17
C TRP A 566 27.37 -1.62 -14.74
N MET A 567 27.80 -2.87 -14.61
CA MET A 567 27.06 -4.04 -15.05
C MET A 567 26.99 -5.06 -13.92
N ALA A 568 25.79 -5.47 -13.54
CA ALA A 568 25.54 -6.55 -12.60
C ALA A 568 25.20 -7.83 -13.35
N VAL A 569 25.81 -8.94 -12.95
CA VAL A 569 25.68 -10.23 -13.62
C VAL A 569 25.68 -11.34 -12.55
N ARG A 570 24.89 -12.39 -12.77
CA ARG A 570 24.97 -13.62 -11.96
C ARG A 570 26.01 -14.55 -12.57
N GLY A 571 27.09 -14.86 -11.86
CA GLY A 571 28.12 -15.79 -12.33
C GLY A 571 27.65 -17.24 -12.33
N ASP A 572 28.43 -18.13 -12.94
CA ASP A 572 28.18 -19.59 -12.96
C ASP A 572 28.20 -20.22 -11.54
N ASP A 573 28.89 -19.58 -10.58
CA ASP A 573 28.85 -19.95 -9.16
C ASP A 573 27.57 -19.48 -8.45
N GLY A 574 26.68 -18.83 -9.18
CA GLY A 574 25.40 -18.30 -8.73
C GLY A 574 25.51 -16.98 -7.96
N ARG A 575 26.69 -16.38 -7.78
CA ARG A 575 26.83 -15.09 -7.07
C ARG A 575 26.58 -13.91 -7.99
N ILE A 576 26.11 -12.79 -7.43
CA ILE A 576 26.05 -11.54 -8.17
C ILE A 576 27.41 -10.85 -8.08
N VAL A 577 27.87 -10.39 -9.24
CA VAL A 577 29.08 -9.58 -9.36
C VAL A 577 28.74 -8.32 -10.13
N ALA A 578 29.24 -7.19 -9.64
CA ALA A 578 29.20 -5.92 -10.34
C ALA A 578 30.57 -5.61 -10.95
N VAL A 579 30.60 -5.17 -12.21
CA VAL A 579 31.80 -4.73 -12.90
C VAL A 579 31.65 -3.31 -13.42
N ARG A 580 32.74 -2.54 -13.33
CA ARG A 580 32.79 -1.14 -13.77
C ARG A 580 33.73 -0.98 -14.98
N THR A 581 33.30 -0.19 -15.98
CA THR A 581 34.23 0.35 -16.99
C THR A 581 34.56 1.81 -16.67
N THR A 582 35.85 2.12 -16.51
CA THR A 582 36.35 3.48 -16.21
C THR A 582 37.01 4.14 -17.42
N LYS A 583 37.29 3.37 -18.49
CA LYS A 583 37.75 3.83 -19.81
C LYS A 583 37.04 3.05 -20.91
N ARG A 584 37.07 3.58 -22.13
CA ARG A 584 36.36 3.02 -23.29
C ARG A 584 36.69 1.56 -23.63
N ASP A 585 37.82 1.01 -23.20
CA ASP A 585 38.34 -0.19 -23.88
C ASP A 585 38.36 -1.45 -22.98
N HIS A 586 38.22 -1.33 -21.65
CA HIS A 586 38.33 -2.46 -20.72
C HIS A 586 37.51 -2.28 -19.42
N TYR A 587 37.16 -3.40 -18.77
CA TYR A 587 36.68 -3.41 -17.38
C TYR A 587 37.87 -3.32 -16.42
N TYR A 588 37.70 -2.57 -15.33
CA TYR A 588 38.80 -2.30 -14.39
C TYR A 588 38.57 -2.97 -13.05
N ASP A 589 37.33 -3.01 -12.57
CA ASP A 589 37.04 -3.36 -11.20
C ASP A 589 35.91 -4.37 -11.13
N LYS A 590 36.22 -5.52 -10.51
CA LYS A 590 35.27 -6.57 -10.16
C LYS A 590 34.92 -6.41 -8.69
N HIS A 591 33.64 -6.33 -8.40
CA HIS A 591 33.10 -6.26 -7.04
C HIS A 591 32.13 -7.42 -6.83
N ASP A 592 32.46 -8.33 -5.92
CA ASP A 592 31.52 -9.37 -5.51
C ASP A 592 30.38 -8.71 -4.72
N ALA A 593 29.18 -8.71 -5.29
CA ALA A 593 28.00 -8.07 -4.70
C ALA A 593 27.28 -9.00 -3.71
N THR A 594 27.44 -10.32 -3.85
CA THR A 594 26.95 -11.30 -2.90
C THR A 594 28.04 -12.26 -2.46
N HIS A 595 27.98 -12.68 -1.20
CA HIS A 595 28.88 -13.72 -0.66
C HIS A 595 28.33 -15.13 -0.89
N GLU A 596 27.02 -15.27 -1.05
CA GLU A 596 26.30 -16.53 -1.25
C GLU A 596 25.67 -16.60 -2.66
N PRO A 597 25.49 -17.82 -3.22
CA PRO A 597 24.73 -18.01 -4.45
C PRO A 597 23.28 -17.55 -4.33
N VAL A 598 22.73 -17.01 -5.40
CA VAL A 598 21.36 -16.51 -5.50
C VAL A 598 20.58 -17.31 -6.55
N MET A 599 19.25 -17.23 -6.51
CA MET A 599 18.39 -17.91 -7.48
C MET A 599 18.66 -17.42 -8.93
N PRO A 600 18.46 -18.28 -9.94
CA PRO A 600 18.52 -17.87 -11.35
C PRO A 600 17.54 -16.73 -11.68
N GLY A 601 17.98 -15.84 -12.58
CA GLY A 601 17.22 -14.68 -13.05
C GLY A 601 18.10 -13.46 -13.33
N GLN A 602 17.62 -12.58 -14.21
CA GLN A 602 18.25 -11.29 -14.54
C GLN A 602 18.41 -10.41 -13.29
N PRO A 603 19.64 -10.08 -12.84
CA PRO A 603 19.84 -9.00 -11.90
C PRO A 603 19.46 -7.65 -12.51
N ALA A 604 18.95 -6.76 -11.67
CA ALA A 604 18.82 -5.34 -11.98
C ALA A 604 19.89 -4.53 -11.23
N LEU A 605 20.22 -3.35 -11.74
CA LEU A 605 21.18 -2.45 -11.13
C LEU A 605 20.66 -1.03 -11.17
N ALA A 606 20.72 -0.33 -10.05
CA ALA A 606 20.39 1.08 -9.96
C ALA A 606 21.55 1.86 -9.32
N ASN A 607 21.76 3.09 -9.78
CA ASN A 607 22.67 4.04 -9.16
C ASN A 607 21.87 5.09 -8.40
N HIS A 608 22.26 5.35 -7.15
CA HIS A 608 21.81 6.51 -6.41
C HIS A 608 22.99 7.19 -5.72
N SER A 609 23.24 8.46 -6.04
CA SER A 609 24.31 9.26 -5.42
C SER A 609 25.71 8.61 -5.49
N GLY A 610 25.99 7.86 -6.56
CA GLY A 610 27.27 7.17 -6.75
C GLY A 610 27.37 5.80 -6.07
N VAL A 611 26.30 5.34 -5.41
CA VAL A 611 26.19 4.00 -4.82
C VAL A 611 25.39 3.09 -5.75
N MET A 612 25.92 1.90 -6.00
CA MET A 612 25.28 0.88 -6.80
C MET A 612 24.43 -0.06 -5.94
N HIS A 613 23.20 -0.27 -6.35
CA HIS A 613 22.24 -1.14 -5.68
C HIS A 613 21.86 -2.30 -6.62
N PRO A 614 22.54 -3.45 -6.52
CA PRO A 614 22.17 -4.65 -7.26
C PRO A 614 20.92 -5.28 -6.64
N MET A 615 19.98 -5.66 -7.49
CA MET A 615 18.73 -6.32 -7.13
C MET A 615 18.69 -7.69 -7.79
N TYR A 616 18.36 -8.71 -7.03
CA TYR A 616 18.40 -10.10 -7.49
C TYR A 616 17.37 -10.96 -6.77
N ARG A 617 17.11 -12.13 -7.34
CA ARG A 617 16.21 -13.13 -6.77
C ARG A 617 16.95 -13.90 -5.68
N ARG A 618 16.57 -13.73 -4.41
CA ARG A 618 17.18 -14.43 -3.27
C ARG A 618 16.61 -15.81 -3.08
#